data_AF-A0A0W0SXG3-F1
#
_entry.id   AF-A0A0W0SXG3-F1
#
_cell.length_a   1.000
_cell.length_b   1.000
_cell.length_c   1.000
_cell.angle_alpha   90.00
_cell.angle_beta   90.00
_cell.angle_gamma   90.00
#
_symmetry.space_group_name_H-M   'P 1'
#
loop_
_entity.id
_entity.type
_entity.pdbx_description
1 polymer ?
#
loop_
_entity_poly.entity_id
_entity_poly.type
_entity_poly.pdbx_seq_one_letter_code
_entity_poly.pdbx_strand_id
1 'polypeptide(L)'
;MPKERKQISFFGEKNPRSKQKDQLTSKISKSKQSSKPEIIEITFNDYFAEAIRDASRIRNISSRRQRYSGAQFEVALIQFADIKMLKTVMDKNVYVDFDSVDIQRDWTVGFDWLDLAVSYRDTHAIEYFQTRLEEDAFRSAYEDYKKEIRPDCTLINYEQNVAMGYSV
;
A
#
# COMPACT_ATOMS: atom_id res chain seq x y z
N MET A 1 -25.57 -13.57 -18.19
CA MET A 1 -25.02 -12.21 -18.41
C MET A 1 -23.74 -12.08 -17.59
N PRO A 2 -22.53 -12.22 -18.16
CA PRO A 2 -21.31 -11.99 -17.42
C PRO A 2 -21.09 -10.48 -17.26
N LYS A 3 -21.09 -10.00 -16.01
CA LYS A 3 -20.84 -8.59 -15.70
C LYS A 3 -19.36 -8.28 -15.95
N GLU A 4 -19.12 -7.26 -16.76
CA GLU A 4 -17.81 -6.69 -17.04
C GLU A 4 -17.09 -6.34 -15.73
N ARG A 5 -15.85 -6.85 -15.59
CA ARG A 5 -14.93 -6.43 -14.53
C ARG A 5 -14.51 -4.99 -14.84
N LYS A 6 -15.10 -4.03 -14.12
CA LYS A 6 -14.61 -2.64 -14.13
C LYS A 6 -13.13 -2.64 -13.74
N GLN A 7 -12.31 -2.07 -14.62
CA GLN A 7 -10.91 -1.75 -14.32
C GLN A 7 -10.88 -0.79 -13.11
N ILE A 8 -10.18 -1.22 -12.07
CA ILE A 8 -9.97 -0.47 -10.84
C ILE A 8 -8.82 0.51 -11.12
N SER A 9 -9.12 1.79 -11.21
CA SER A 9 -8.10 2.84 -11.23
C SER A 9 -7.67 3.14 -9.79
N PHE A 10 -6.43 2.80 -9.46
CA PHE A 10 -5.84 2.92 -8.11
C PHE A 10 -5.21 4.30 -7.86
N PHE A 11 -5.31 4.72 -6.59
CA PHE A 11 -4.43 5.58 -5.79
C PHE A 11 -3.19 6.18 -6.47
N GLY A 12 -3.04 7.50 -6.32
CA GLY A 12 -1.81 8.28 -6.49
C GLY A 12 -0.82 7.73 -7.52
N GLU A 13 -0.88 8.25 -8.75
CA GLU A 13 -0.05 7.88 -9.90
C GLU A 13 1.31 7.27 -9.51
N LYS A 14 1.40 5.94 -9.60
CA LYS A 14 2.68 5.24 -9.52
C LYS A 14 3.49 5.59 -10.75
N ASN A 15 4.71 6.08 -10.52
CA ASN A 15 5.70 6.13 -11.59
C ASN A 15 6.26 4.70 -11.75
N PRO A 16 6.43 4.17 -12.98
CA PRO A 16 7.12 2.90 -13.18
C PRO A 16 8.52 2.97 -12.54
N ARG A 17 8.87 1.94 -11.74
CA ARG A 17 10.16 1.86 -11.03
C ARG A 17 11.30 2.09 -12.02
N SER A 18 12.20 3.03 -11.73
CA SER A 18 13.24 3.43 -12.67
C SER A 18 14.27 2.32 -12.81
N LYS A 19 14.39 1.75 -14.02
CA LYS A 19 15.47 0.84 -14.39
C LYS A 19 16.82 1.48 -14.07
N GLN A 20 17.57 0.90 -13.13
CA GLN A 20 19.00 1.23 -13.00
C GLN A 20 19.70 0.83 -14.29
N LYS A 21 20.14 1.82 -15.05
CA LYS A 21 21.07 1.66 -16.17
C LYS A 21 22.48 1.61 -15.60
N ASP A 22 23.08 0.43 -15.56
CA ASP A 22 24.52 0.33 -15.78
C ASP A 22 24.75 -0.11 -17.22
N GLN A 23 25.47 0.75 -17.93
CA GLN A 23 25.80 0.61 -19.34
C GLN A 23 26.89 -0.45 -19.50
N LEU A 24 26.61 -1.49 -20.28
CA LEU A 24 27.64 -2.11 -21.11
C LEU A 24 27.12 -2.23 -22.54
N THR A 25 27.82 -1.55 -23.43
CA THR A 25 27.53 -1.39 -24.84
C THR A 25 27.49 -2.71 -25.61
N SER A 26 26.44 -2.96 -26.38
CA SER A 26 26.57 -3.64 -27.67
C SER A 26 25.37 -3.37 -28.58
N LYS A 27 25.63 -3.49 -29.89
CA LYS A 27 24.94 -2.86 -31.01
C LYS A 27 23.65 -3.60 -31.43
N ILE A 28 22.70 -2.79 -31.92
CA ILE A 28 21.72 -3.04 -33.01
C ILE A 28 21.11 -4.44 -33.12
N SER A 29 19.80 -4.54 -32.95
CA SER A 29 18.89 -5.23 -33.88
C SER A 29 17.44 -4.79 -33.63
N LYS A 30 16.82 -4.14 -34.61
CA LYS A 30 15.38 -3.88 -34.64
C LYS A 30 14.66 -5.24 -34.73
N SER A 31 14.19 -5.73 -33.59
CA SER A 31 13.20 -6.78 -33.52
C SER A 31 11.96 -6.19 -32.86
N LYS A 32 10.82 -6.21 -33.56
CA LYS A 32 9.50 -6.05 -32.95
C LYS A 32 9.26 -7.25 -32.05
N GLN A 33 9.91 -7.28 -30.88
CA GLN A 33 9.55 -8.20 -29.82
C GLN A 33 8.31 -7.63 -29.14
N SER A 34 7.21 -8.35 -29.26
CA SER A 34 6.15 -8.33 -28.27
C SER A 34 6.78 -8.70 -26.93
N SER A 35 7.32 -7.71 -26.23
CA SER A 35 7.97 -7.89 -24.95
C SER A 35 6.89 -8.19 -23.92
N LYS A 36 6.68 -9.49 -23.62
CA LYS A 36 6.10 -9.86 -22.33
C LYS A 36 6.92 -9.13 -21.27
N PRO A 37 6.27 -8.46 -20.30
CA PRO A 37 7.02 -7.82 -19.25
C PRO A 37 7.85 -8.88 -18.53
N GLU A 38 9.14 -8.61 -18.42
CA GLU A 38 10.08 -9.44 -17.67
C GLU A 38 9.72 -9.35 -16.19
N ILE A 39 9.51 -10.50 -15.55
CA ILE A 39 9.30 -10.57 -14.11
C ILE A 39 10.65 -10.35 -13.44
N ILE A 40 10.70 -9.37 -12.56
CA ILE A 40 11.88 -9.00 -11.79
C ILE A 40 11.72 -9.61 -10.40
N GLU A 41 12.56 -10.58 -10.08
CA GLU A 41 12.65 -11.15 -8.73
C GLU A 41 13.57 -10.27 -7.89
N ILE A 42 13.08 -9.84 -6.72
CA ILE A 42 13.88 -9.09 -5.74
C ILE A 42 13.65 -9.64 -4.34
N THR A 43 14.64 -9.46 -3.46
CA THR A 43 14.51 -9.86 -2.05
C THR A 43 13.50 -8.97 -1.33
N PHE A 44 12.91 -9.49 -0.24
CA PHE A 44 12.04 -8.69 0.62
C PHE A 44 12.74 -7.44 1.16
N ASN A 45 14.00 -7.57 1.59
CA ASN A 45 14.75 -6.44 2.15
C ASN A 45 14.98 -5.34 1.11
N ASP A 46 15.31 -5.71 -0.13
CA ASP A 46 15.48 -4.74 -1.22
C ASP A 46 14.14 -4.08 -1.58
N TYR A 47 13.07 -4.88 -1.67
CA TYR A 47 11.72 -4.37 -1.89
C TYR A 47 11.30 -3.38 -0.81
N PHE A 48 11.52 -3.72 0.46
CA PHE A 48 11.13 -2.89 1.59
C PHE A 48 11.96 -1.61 1.68
N ALA A 49 13.28 -1.70 1.47
CA ALA A 49 14.15 -0.53 1.40
C ALA A 49 13.74 0.42 0.27
N GLU A 50 13.38 -0.12 -0.90
CA GLU A 50 12.86 0.68 -2.01
C GLU A 50 11.52 1.34 -1.65
N ALA A 51 10.59 0.59 -1.05
CA ALA A 51 9.30 1.13 -0.61
C ALA A 51 9.46 2.25 0.43
N ILE A 52 10.37 2.11 1.41
CA ILE A 52 10.70 3.16 2.39
C ILE A 52 11.29 4.38 1.68
N ARG A 53 12.25 4.16 0.77
CA ARG A 53 12.89 5.25 0.02
C ARG A 53 11.86 6.05 -0.78
N ASP A 54 10.92 5.36 -1.43
CA ASP A 54 9.87 6.01 -2.22
C ASP A 54 8.79 6.65 -1.34
N ALA A 55 8.46 6.04 -0.19
CA ALA A 55 7.57 6.61 0.82
C ALA A 55 8.13 7.92 1.41
N SER A 56 9.45 7.98 1.60
CA SER A 56 10.17 9.13 2.17
C SER A 56 10.35 10.27 1.17
N ARG A 57 10.19 10.02 -0.14
CA ARG A 57 10.21 11.07 -1.16
C ARG A 57 8.93 11.87 -1.06
N ILE A 58 8.96 12.90 -0.22
CA ILE A 58 7.93 13.94 -0.11
C ILE A 58 7.71 14.54 -1.50
N ARG A 59 6.67 14.10 -2.21
CA ARG A 59 6.20 14.80 -3.40
C ARG A 59 5.38 15.99 -2.90
N ASN A 60 5.95 17.19 -3.02
CA ASN A 60 5.21 18.45 -2.95
C ASN A 60 4.22 18.48 -4.14
N ILE A 61 3.06 17.83 -4.00
CA ILE A 61 2.06 17.72 -5.07
C ILE A 61 1.35 19.07 -5.29
N SER A 62 1.36 19.99 -4.32
CA SER A 62 1.05 21.41 -4.49
C SER A 62 1.22 22.13 -3.15
N SER A 63 1.24 23.46 -3.17
CA SER A 63 1.50 24.35 -2.03
C SER A 63 0.53 24.26 -0.85
N ARG A 64 -0.44 23.32 -0.84
CA ARG A 64 -1.46 23.29 0.23
C ARG A 64 -1.88 21.93 0.79
N ARG A 65 -1.26 20.79 0.47
CA ARG A 65 -1.37 19.54 1.25
C ARG A 65 -0.51 18.42 0.64
N GLN A 66 0.34 17.81 1.45
CA GLN A 66 1.04 16.58 1.09
C GLN A 66 0.05 15.42 1.19
N ARG A 67 -0.44 14.93 0.05
CA ARG A 67 -1.14 13.64 0.00
C ARG A 67 -0.16 12.53 0.31
N TYR A 68 -0.63 11.48 0.97
CA TYR A 68 0.15 10.27 1.14
C TYR A 68 0.34 9.55 -0.21
N SER A 69 1.36 8.69 -0.31
CA SER A 69 1.74 7.97 -1.54
C SER A 69 1.37 6.49 -1.49
N GLY A 70 1.29 5.86 -2.67
CA GLY A 70 1.14 4.40 -2.76
C GLY A 70 2.31 3.63 -2.14
N ALA A 71 3.51 4.21 -2.10
CA ALA A 71 4.66 3.61 -1.42
C ALA A 71 4.50 3.63 0.11
N GLN A 72 3.93 4.71 0.67
CA GLN A 72 3.59 4.73 2.10
C GLN A 72 2.52 3.67 2.44
N PHE A 73 1.59 3.41 1.52
CA PHE A 73 0.63 2.32 1.70
C PHE A 73 1.30 0.94 1.67
N GLU A 74 2.20 0.69 0.71
CA GLU A 74 2.98 -0.56 0.66
C GLU A 74 3.76 -0.78 1.97
N VAL A 75 4.39 0.27 2.52
CA VAL A 75 5.05 0.21 3.83
C VAL A 75 4.04 -0.12 4.94
N ALA A 76 2.88 0.54 4.99
CA ALA A 76 1.87 0.25 6.00
C ALA A 76 1.38 -1.20 5.94
N LEU A 77 1.17 -1.75 4.74
CA LEU A 77 0.75 -3.15 4.56
C LEU A 77 1.82 -4.15 5.00
N ILE A 78 3.10 -3.86 4.77
CA ILE A 78 4.21 -4.66 5.30
C ILE A 78 4.16 -4.63 6.83
N GLN A 79 3.97 -3.46 7.43
CA GLN A 79 3.96 -3.29 8.88
C GLN A 79 2.71 -3.90 9.56
N PHE A 80 1.59 -3.99 8.85
CA PHE A 80 0.45 -4.80 9.27
C PHE A 80 0.61 -6.31 9.01
N ALA A 81 1.67 -6.71 8.31
CA ALA A 81 1.85 -8.04 7.73
C ALA A 81 0.65 -8.49 6.86
N ASP A 82 0.00 -7.55 6.16
CA ASP A 82 -1.11 -7.83 5.24
C ASP A 82 -0.57 -8.11 3.83
N ILE A 83 0.07 -9.28 3.70
CA ILE A 83 0.73 -9.71 2.46
C ILE A 83 -0.28 -9.93 1.34
N LYS A 84 -1.50 -10.32 1.68
CA LYS A 84 -2.58 -10.53 0.71
C LYS A 84 -2.91 -9.22 0.01
N MET A 85 -3.14 -8.15 0.75
CA MET A 85 -3.40 -6.83 0.16
C MET A 85 -2.15 -6.28 -0.53
N LEU A 86 -0.96 -6.44 0.07
CA LEU A 86 0.31 -5.98 -0.51
C LEU A 86 0.52 -6.52 -1.93
N LYS A 87 0.30 -7.82 -2.15
CA LYS A 87 0.40 -8.45 -3.49
C LYS A 87 -0.57 -7.86 -4.52
N THR A 88 -1.69 -7.26 -4.11
CA THR A 88 -2.63 -6.61 -5.04
C THR A 88 -2.19 -5.23 -5.47
N VAL A 89 -1.41 -4.53 -4.63
CA VAL A 89 -0.93 -3.18 -4.90
C VAL A 89 0.47 -3.17 -5.50
N MET A 90 1.27 -4.21 -5.27
CA MET A 90 2.59 -4.40 -5.87
C MET A 90 2.58 -4.26 -7.40
N ASP A 91 3.72 -3.84 -7.97
CA ASP A 91 3.91 -3.90 -9.42
C ASP A 91 3.79 -5.35 -9.88
N LYS A 92 2.97 -5.59 -10.90
CA LYS A 92 2.71 -6.94 -11.46
C LYS A 92 3.96 -7.59 -12.05
N ASN A 93 4.97 -6.79 -12.36
CA ASN A 93 6.24 -7.28 -12.90
C ASN A 93 7.27 -7.54 -11.80
N VAL A 94 6.94 -7.33 -10.52
CA VAL A 94 7.83 -7.57 -9.39
C VAL A 94 7.37 -8.81 -8.65
N TYR A 95 8.29 -9.73 -8.43
CA TYR A 95 8.09 -10.91 -7.58
C TYR A 95 8.95 -10.79 -6.32
N VAL A 96 8.34 -11.06 -5.17
CA VAL A 96 8.99 -11.14 -3.87
C VAL A 96 8.47 -12.39 -3.19
N ASP A 97 9.39 -13.23 -2.72
CA ASP A 97 9.04 -14.34 -1.84
C ASP A 97 8.85 -13.82 -0.41
N PHE A 98 7.60 -13.85 0.06
CA PHE A 98 7.24 -13.46 1.42
C PHE A 98 7.16 -14.66 2.37
N ASP A 99 7.16 -15.89 1.85
CA ASP A 99 6.98 -17.09 2.66
C ASP A 99 8.28 -17.48 3.39
N SER A 100 9.43 -17.00 2.90
CA SER A 100 10.75 -17.19 3.50
C SER A 100 11.14 -16.13 4.53
N VAL A 101 10.26 -15.17 4.84
CA VAL A 101 10.58 -14.02 5.69
C VAL A 101 9.63 -13.95 6.89
N ASP A 102 10.20 -13.77 8.08
CA ASP A 102 9.45 -13.46 9.29
C ASP A 102 9.21 -11.95 9.39
N ILE A 103 8.01 -11.52 9.02
CA ILE A 103 7.63 -10.10 8.98
C ILE A 103 7.07 -9.71 10.35
N GLN A 104 7.89 -8.97 11.10
CA GLN A 104 7.50 -8.40 12.37
C GLN A 104 6.49 -7.27 12.15
N ARG A 105 5.39 -7.29 12.90
CA ARG A 105 4.35 -6.26 12.81
C ARG A 105 4.74 -5.02 13.60
N ASP A 106 4.70 -3.87 12.96
CA ASP A 106 4.74 -2.56 13.61
C ASP A 106 3.41 -1.83 13.39
N TRP A 107 2.48 -2.08 14.30
CA TRP A 107 1.14 -1.51 14.25
C TRP A 107 1.16 0.02 14.22
N THR A 108 2.14 0.66 14.88
CA THR A 108 2.20 2.12 15.01
C THR A 108 2.39 2.79 13.66
N VAL A 109 3.38 2.32 12.88
CA VAL A 109 3.67 2.89 11.55
C VAL A 109 2.49 2.67 10.60
N GLY A 110 1.85 1.50 10.67
CA GLY A 110 0.65 1.23 9.89
C GLY A 110 -0.51 2.15 10.24
N PHE A 111 -0.79 2.35 11.53
CA PHE A 111 -1.87 3.22 11.99
C PHE A 111 -1.60 4.69 11.72
N ASP A 112 -0.36 5.17 11.82
CA ASP A 112 0.00 6.54 11.46
C ASP A 112 -0.28 6.83 9.97
N TRP A 113 -0.02 5.85 9.10
CA TRP A 113 -0.39 5.97 7.69
C TRP A 113 -1.92 6.00 7.52
N LEU A 114 -2.65 5.13 8.21
CA LEU A 114 -4.12 5.10 8.13
C LEU A 114 -4.73 6.41 8.64
N ASP A 115 -4.29 6.93 9.78
CA ASP A 115 -4.73 8.20 10.35
C ASP A 115 -4.55 9.34 9.33
N LEU A 116 -3.36 9.42 8.74
CA LEU A 116 -3.06 10.39 7.70
C LEU A 116 -4.00 10.21 6.49
N ALA A 117 -4.14 9.00 5.97
CA ALA A 117 -4.93 8.71 4.79
C ALA A 117 -6.42 9.05 4.98
N VAL A 118 -6.96 8.68 6.14
CA VAL A 118 -8.33 8.94 6.52
C VAL A 118 -8.58 10.43 6.78
N SER A 119 -7.59 11.18 7.30
CA SER A 119 -7.69 12.66 7.42
C SER A 119 -7.88 13.36 6.07
N TYR A 120 -7.43 12.74 4.98
CA TYR A 120 -7.65 13.17 3.61
C TYR A 120 -8.98 12.69 3.01
N ARG A 121 -9.82 12.01 3.80
CA ARG A 121 -11.11 11.41 3.41
C ARG A 121 -10.96 10.37 2.30
N ASP A 122 -9.87 9.62 2.30
CA ASP A 122 -9.72 8.54 1.33
C ASP A 122 -10.66 7.39 1.67
N THR A 123 -11.62 7.17 0.77
CA THR A 123 -12.69 6.19 0.95
C THR A 123 -12.18 4.77 1.06
N HIS A 124 -11.08 4.44 0.38
CA HIS A 124 -10.52 3.10 0.41
C HIS A 124 -9.69 2.85 1.68
N ALA A 125 -8.99 3.87 2.20
CA ALA A 125 -8.35 3.77 3.50
C ALA A 125 -9.38 3.63 4.64
N ILE A 126 -10.49 4.36 4.54
CA ILE A 126 -11.64 4.23 5.45
C ILE A 126 -12.22 2.81 5.37
N GLU A 127 -12.52 2.31 4.17
CA GLU A 127 -13.05 0.96 3.95
C GLU A 127 -12.09 -0.14 4.46
N TYR A 128 -10.79 0.02 4.21
CA TYR A 128 -9.76 -0.87 4.73
C TYR A 128 -9.78 -0.91 6.26
N PHE A 129 -9.76 0.27 6.90
CA PHE A 129 -9.79 0.37 8.36
C PHE A 129 -11.05 -0.28 8.94
N GLN A 130 -12.22 0.06 8.41
CA GLN A 130 -13.52 -0.45 8.85
C GLN A 130 -13.62 -1.97 8.70
N THR A 131 -13.19 -2.51 7.56
CA THR A 131 -13.16 -3.96 7.34
C THR A 131 -12.21 -4.66 8.31
N ARG A 132 -11.03 -4.08 8.54
CA ARG A 132 -9.99 -4.68 9.40
C ARG A 132 -10.31 -4.58 10.89
N LEU A 133 -11.15 -3.63 11.31
CA LEU A 133 -11.64 -3.54 12.69
C LEU A 133 -12.46 -4.78 13.13
N GLU A 134 -12.99 -5.56 12.19
CA GLU A 134 -13.66 -6.83 12.51
C GLU A 134 -12.66 -7.89 13.01
N GLU A 135 -11.38 -7.77 12.66
CA GLU A 135 -10.34 -8.70 13.06
C GLU A 135 -9.80 -8.41 14.46
N ASP A 136 -9.83 -9.41 15.34
CA ASP A 136 -9.49 -9.26 16.76
C ASP A 136 -8.09 -8.68 17.00
N ALA A 137 -7.09 -9.17 16.26
CA ALA A 137 -5.70 -8.71 16.42
C ALA A 137 -5.53 -7.26 15.99
N PHE A 138 -6.16 -6.86 14.88
CA PHE A 138 -6.10 -5.49 14.37
C PHE A 138 -6.86 -4.55 15.32
N ARG A 139 -8.06 -4.93 15.77
CA ARG A 139 -8.86 -4.16 16.72
C ARG A 139 -8.14 -3.96 18.05
N SER A 140 -7.53 -5.00 18.59
CA SER A 140 -6.78 -4.91 19.86
C SER A 140 -5.60 -3.94 19.72
N ALA A 141 -4.82 -4.07 18.66
CA ALA A 141 -3.70 -3.16 18.40
C ALA A 141 -4.15 -1.71 18.15
N TYR A 142 -5.30 -1.52 17.50
CA TYR A 142 -5.89 -0.20 17.29
C TYR A 142 -6.33 0.45 18.60
N GLU A 143 -6.96 -0.30 19.51
CA GLU A 143 -7.33 0.21 20.83
C GLU A 143 -6.10 0.64 21.64
N ASP A 144 -5.01 -0.15 21.60
CA ASP A 144 -3.75 0.23 22.22
C ASP A 144 -3.15 1.49 21.58
N TYR A 145 -3.14 1.57 20.25
CA TYR A 145 -2.67 2.75 19.51
C TYR A 145 -3.45 4.01 19.88
N LYS A 146 -4.78 3.92 19.89
CA LYS A 146 -5.68 5.03 20.26
C LYS A 146 -5.44 5.45 21.71
N LYS A 147 -5.31 4.51 22.64
CA LYS A 147 -5.21 4.81 24.07
C LYS A 147 -3.84 5.37 24.46
N GLU A 148 -2.77 4.78 23.95
CA GLU A 148 -1.41 5.03 24.45
C GLU A 148 -0.57 5.93 23.52
N ILE A 149 -0.89 5.98 22.22
CA ILE A 149 -0.05 6.66 21.22
C ILE A 149 -0.75 7.91 20.65
N ARG A 150 -1.99 7.79 20.16
CA ARG A 150 -2.73 8.87 19.48
C ARG A 150 -4.22 8.91 19.85
N PRO A 151 -4.57 9.44 21.04
CA PRO A 151 -5.96 9.56 21.48
C PRO A 151 -6.78 10.59 20.69
N ASP A 152 -6.12 11.42 19.88
CA ASP A 152 -6.73 12.42 19.01
C ASP A 152 -6.77 12.01 17.53
N CYS A 153 -6.51 10.72 17.22
CA CYS A 153 -6.47 10.27 15.83
C CYS A 153 -7.83 10.42 15.12
N THR A 154 -7.74 10.72 13.83
CA THR A 154 -8.89 10.91 12.94
C THR A 154 -9.68 9.62 12.74
N LEU A 155 -9.03 8.46 12.92
CA LEU A 155 -9.62 7.12 12.82
C LEU A 155 -10.84 6.92 13.72
N ILE A 156 -10.88 7.59 14.88
CA ILE A 156 -12.00 7.55 15.82
C ILE A 156 -13.33 7.88 15.14
N ASN A 157 -13.32 8.80 14.18
CA ASN A 157 -14.53 9.22 13.44
C ASN A 157 -15.08 8.14 12.50
N TYR A 158 -14.33 7.05 12.28
CA TYR A 158 -14.61 6.00 11.31
C TYR A 158 -14.72 4.61 11.96
N GLU A 159 -14.72 4.51 13.29
CA GLU A 159 -14.86 3.26 14.05
C GLU A 159 -16.19 2.55 13.79
N GLN A 160 -17.21 3.28 13.35
CA GLN A 160 -18.49 2.68 12.99
C GLN A 160 -18.35 1.93 11.67
N ASN A 161 -18.34 0.60 11.74
CA ASN A 161 -18.89 -0.20 10.65
C ASN A 161 -20.37 0.19 10.56
N VAL A 162 -20.71 1.07 9.62
CA VAL A 162 -22.07 1.10 9.12
C VAL A 162 -22.24 -0.21 8.36
N ALA A 163 -22.48 -1.29 9.10
CA ALA A 163 -23.33 -2.35 8.62
C ALA A 163 -24.64 -1.66 8.27
N MET A 164 -24.75 -1.16 7.04
CA MET A 164 -26.04 -0.94 6.41
C MET A 164 -26.65 -2.34 6.35
N GLY A 165 -27.32 -2.70 7.43
CA GLY A 165 -28.44 -3.61 7.39
C GLY A 165 -29.38 -3.01 6.37
N TYR A 166 -29.27 -3.50 5.14
CA TYR A 166 -30.38 -3.47 4.21
C TYR A 166 -31.48 -4.29 4.89
N SER A 167 -32.28 -3.61 5.69
CA SER A 167 -33.62 -4.03 6.01
C SER A 167 -34.38 -3.95 4.69
N VAL A 168 -34.54 -5.10 4.03
CA VAL A 168 -35.57 -5.33 3.01
C VAL A 168 -36.65 -6.16 3.67
#